data_AF-A0A257NUM5-F1
#
_entry.id   AF-A0A257NUM5-F1
#
_cell.length_a   1.000
_cell.length_b   1.000
_cell.length_c   1.000
_cell.angle_alpha   90.00
_cell.angle_beta   90.00
_cell.angle_gamma   90.00
#
_symmetry.space_group_name_H-M   'P 1'
#
loop_
_entity.id
_entity.type
_entity.pdbx_description
1 polymer ?
#
loop_
_entity_poly.entity_id
_entity_poly.type
_entity_poly.pdbx_seq_one_letter_code
_entity_poly.pdbx_strand_id
1 'polypeptide(L)'
;MQTGNQLNVEYLFRLVYDCFHGACYGSLTGFESFFANLWLWIIGVGYALSVIALFVIVYCMVRLFELRRREEEYYGTLILAPDAESGGHPRWKRITELAEGTESSGWREAIIEADIMLDEALTNQGYVGDNVSDKLKTAEPLTFPHLQDAWEAHKVRNQIAHQGSAFNLSIDLVHRTIARYAAVLKGLKAI
;
A
#
# COMPACT_ATOMS: atom_id res chain seq x y z
N MET A 1 -16.81 -19.74 72.88
CA MET A 1 -15.39 -19.92 72.51
C MET A 1 -15.35 -20.81 71.27
N GLN A 2 -14.91 -20.27 70.13
CA GLN A 2 -14.83 -20.95 68.84
C GLN A 2 -13.77 -22.06 68.90
N THR A 3 -14.18 -23.32 68.71
CA THR A 3 -13.25 -24.41 68.38
C THR A 3 -12.97 -24.32 66.88
N GLY A 4 -11.77 -23.83 66.56
CA GLY A 4 -11.30 -23.68 65.19
C GLY A 4 -11.37 -25.00 64.42
N ASN A 5 -11.78 -24.90 63.16
CA ASN A 5 -11.78 -25.98 62.18
C ASN A 5 -10.32 -26.39 61.92
N GLN A 6 -9.77 -27.26 62.77
CA GLN A 6 -8.44 -27.81 62.57
C GLN A 6 -8.50 -28.75 61.37
N LEU A 7 -7.70 -28.45 60.34
CA LEU A 7 -7.53 -29.33 59.19
C LEU A 7 -7.09 -30.70 59.70
N ASN A 8 -7.93 -31.72 59.45
CA ASN A 8 -7.60 -33.10 59.77
C ASN A 8 -6.49 -33.57 58.82
N VAL A 9 -5.26 -33.57 59.32
CA VAL A 9 -4.06 -33.87 58.55
C VAL A 9 -4.07 -35.32 58.05
N GLU A 10 -4.69 -36.24 58.79
CA GLU A 10 -4.87 -37.64 58.35
C GLU A 10 -5.78 -37.73 57.14
N TYR A 11 -6.85 -36.93 57.08
CA TYR A 11 -7.72 -36.85 55.92
C TYR A 11 -6.97 -36.32 54.68
N LEU A 12 -6.15 -35.29 54.85
CA LEU A 12 -5.32 -34.74 53.77
C LEU A 12 -4.30 -35.77 53.27
N PHE A 13 -3.63 -36.48 54.18
CA PHE A 13 -2.63 -37.50 53.81
C PHE A 13 -3.27 -38.68 53.09
N ARG A 14 -4.45 -39.11 53.54
CA ARG A 14 -5.23 -40.17 52.89
C ARG A 14 -5.67 -39.76 51.49
N LEU A 15 -6.11 -38.52 51.31
CA LEU A 15 -6.48 -37.97 50.00
C LEU A 15 -5.30 -37.94 49.01
N VAL A 16 -4.10 -37.58 49.49
CA VAL A 16 -2.88 -37.59 48.68
C VAL A 16 -2.43 -39.03 48.38
N TYR A 17 -2.50 -39.93 49.36
CA TYR A 17 -2.17 -41.34 49.21
C TYR A 17 -3.06 -42.03 48.16
N ASP A 18 -4.37 -41.80 48.22
CA ASP A 18 -5.35 -42.35 47.27
C ASP A 18 -5.15 -41.76 45.86
N CYS A 19 -4.63 -40.53 45.76
CA CYS A 19 -4.26 -39.89 44.48
C CYS A 19 -3.03 -40.57 43.84
N PHE A 20 -2.00 -40.88 44.63
CA PHE A 20 -0.80 -41.58 44.12
C PHE A 20 -1.08 -43.05 43.74
N HIS A 21 -2.11 -43.68 44.31
CA HIS A 21 -2.48 -45.07 44.04
C HIS A 21 -3.61 -45.20 43.00
N GLY A 22 -3.92 -44.13 42.26
CA GLY A 22 -4.81 -44.17 41.09
C GLY A 22 -6.32 -44.16 41.41
N ALA A 23 -6.70 -43.86 42.65
CA ALA A 23 -8.10 -43.77 43.08
C ALA A 23 -8.61 -42.31 43.19
N CYS A 24 -7.98 -41.36 42.49
CA CYS A 24 -8.50 -39.99 42.37
C CYS A 24 -9.70 -39.96 41.42
N TYR A 25 -10.90 -40.26 41.95
CA TYR A 25 -12.16 -39.98 41.26
C TYR A 25 -12.89 -38.81 41.93
N GLY A 26 -12.33 -37.62 41.69
CA GLY A 26 -13.03 -36.34 41.75
C GLY A 26 -12.97 -35.66 40.38
N SER A 27 -13.79 -36.13 39.43
CA SER A 27 -14.17 -35.47 38.16
C SER A 27 -13.08 -34.63 37.43
N LEU A 28 -12.12 -35.28 36.77
CA LEU A 28 -11.38 -34.67 35.65
C LEU A 28 -12.22 -34.59 34.35
N THR A 29 -13.31 -35.34 34.28
CA THR A 29 -14.24 -35.40 33.14
C THR A 29 -14.93 -34.07 32.83
N GLY A 30 -15.12 -33.21 33.83
CA GLY A 30 -15.73 -31.88 33.66
C GLY A 30 -14.81 -30.86 32.98
N PHE A 31 -13.51 -30.89 33.28
CA PHE A 31 -12.55 -29.97 32.68
C PHE A 31 -12.20 -30.35 31.24
N GLU A 32 -12.00 -31.64 30.95
CA GLU A 32 -11.75 -32.11 29.58
C GLU A 32 -12.91 -31.80 28.63
N SER A 33 -14.15 -31.99 29.09
CA SER A 33 -15.34 -31.65 28.30
C SER A 33 -15.51 -30.15 28.08
N PHE A 34 -15.14 -29.30 29.05
CA PHE A 34 -15.12 -27.85 28.88
C PHE A 34 -14.11 -27.41 27.80
N PHE A 35 -12.88 -27.92 27.86
CA PHE A 35 -11.84 -27.60 26.87
C PHE A 35 -12.20 -28.09 25.46
N ALA A 36 -12.80 -29.27 25.34
CA ALA A 36 -13.26 -29.80 24.05
C ALA A 36 -14.34 -28.92 23.41
N ASN A 37 -15.31 -28.43 24.20
CA ASN A 37 -16.33 -27.51 23.70
C ASN A 37 -15.74 -26.15 23.30
N LEU A 38 -14.83 -25.60 24.12
CA LEU A 38 -14.14 -24.35 23.79
C LEU A 38 -13.35 -24.46 22.46
N TRP A 39 -12.68 -25.59 22.25
CA TRP A 39 -11.90 -25.87 21.05
C TRP A 39 -12.77 -25.88 19.78
N LEU A 40 -13.98 -26.47 19.84
CA LEU A 40 -14.93 -26.46 18.73
C LEU A 40 -15.39 -25.05 18.36
N TRP A 41 -15.63 -24.19 19.35
CA TRP A 41 -15.98 -22.78 19.12
C TRP A 41 -14.83 -22.00 18.48
N ILE A 42 -13.59 -22.22 18.93
CA ILE A 42 -12.40 -21.59 18.33
C ILE A 42 -12.27 -21.98 16.85
N ILE A 43 -12.44 -23.26 16.53
CA ILE A 43 -12.40 -23.74 15.14
C ILE A 43 -13.53 -23.12 14.32
N GLY A 44 -14.76 -23.10 14.84
CA GLY A 44 -15.91 -22.52 14.16
C GLY A 44 -15.73 -21.03 13.84
N VAL A 45 -15.25 -20.25 14.82
CA VAL A 45 -14.93 -18.83 14.64
C VAL A 45 -13.77 -18.66 13.65
N GLY A 46 -12.75 -19.51 13.71
CA GLY A 46 -11.63 -19.50 12.76
C GLY A 46 -12.08 -19.71 11.32
N TYR A 47 -12.94 -20.70 11.06
CA TYR A 47 -13.50 -20.92 9.73
C TYR A 47 -14.37 -19.74 9.28
N ALA A 48 -15.22 -19.20 10.15
CA ALA A 48 -16.02 -18.02 9.82
C ALA A 48 -15.15 -16.81 9.44
N LEU A 49 -14.09 -16.55 10.21
CA LEU A 49 -13.11 -15.50 9.92
C LEU A 49 -12.41 -15.73 8.58
N SER A 50 -12.02 -16.97 8.28
CA SER A 50 -11.36 -17.32 7.02
C SER A 50 -12.24 -17.04 5.80
N VAL A 51 -13.54 -17.32 5.90
CA VAL A 51 -14.51 -17.04 4.84
C VAL A 51 -14.67 -15.53 4.63
N ILE A 52 -14.79 -14.75 5.71
CA ILE A 52 -14.85 -13.29 5.63
C ILE A 52 -13.58 -12.71 4.99
N ALA A 53 -12.41 -13.18 5.43
CA ALA A 53 -11.13 -12.74 4.87
C ALA A 53 -11.03 -13.06 3.37
N LEU A 54 -11.52 -14.23 2.93
CA LEU A 54 -11.57 -14.59 1.52
C LEU A 54 -12.43 -13.61 0.71
N PHE A 55 -13.62 -13.26 1.20
CA PHE A 55 -14.49 -12.28 0.53
C PHE A 55 -13.82 -10.90 0.42
N VAL A 56 -13.14 -10.45 1.48
CA VAL A 56 -12.39 -9.18 1.47
C VAL A 56 -11.25 -9.23 0.45
N ILE A 57 -10.49 -10.33 0.39
CA ILE A 57 -9.40 -10.49 -0.59
C ILE A 57 -9.93 -10.43 -2.02
N VAL A 58 -11.02 -11.15 -2.32
CA VAL A 58 -11.65 -11.15 -3.65
C VAL A 58 -12.15 -9.75 -4.02
N TYR A 59 -12.82 -9.07 -3.09
CA TYR A 59 -13.27 -7.69 -3.30
C TYR A 59 -12.10 -6.75 -3.60
N CYS A 60 -11.04 -6.81 -2.78
CA CYS A 60 -9.84 -6.01 -2.98
C CYS A 60 -9.17 -6.30 -4.33
N MET A 61 -9.08 -7.57 -4.75
CA MET A 61 -8.56 -7.94 -6.06
C MET A 61 -9.39 -7.34 -7.19
N VAL A 62 -10.71 -7.56 -7.20
CA VAL A 62 -11.60 -7.02 -8.25
C VAL A 62 -11.48 -5.50 -8.33
N ARG A 63 -11.48 -4.82 -7.17
CA ARG A 63 -11.34 -3.38 -7.09
C ARG A 63 -10.00 -2.88 -7.62
N LEU A 64 -8.92 -3.61 -7.34
CA LEU A 64 -7.57 -3.28 -7.82
C LEU A 64 -7.44 -3.49 -9.34
N PHE A 65 -8.03 -4.56 -9.88
CA PHE A 65 -8.09 -4.79 -11.32
C PHE A 65 -8.92 -3.72 -12.03
N GLU A 66 -10.06 -3.33 -11.46
CA GLU A 66 -10.89 -2.26 -12.00
C GLU A 66 -10.13 -0.93 -12.05
N LEU A 67 -9.39 -0.60 -10.98
CA LEU A 67 -8.55 0.59 -10.95
C LEU A 67 -7.47 0.56 -12.02
N ARG A 68 -6.76 -0.58 -12.16
CA ARG A 68 -5.71 -0.75 -13.16
C ARG A 68 -6.23 -0.61 -14.58
N ARG A 69 -7.42 -1.14 -14.89
CA ARG A 69 -8.03 -1.00 -16.21
C ARG A 69 -8.35 0.46 -16.54
N ARG A 70 -8.85 1.22 -15.57
CA ARG A 70 -9.12 2.67 -15.75
C ARG A 70 -7.83 3.46 -15.98
N GLU A 71 -6.75 3.09 -15.29
CA GLU A 71 -5.43 3.67 -15.54
C GLU A 71 -4.95 3.37 -16.96
N GLU A 72 -5.07 2.13 -17.45
CA GLU A 72 -4.68 1.77 -18.82
C GLU A 72 -5.50 2.51 -19.88
N GLU A 73 -6.82 2.65 -19.70
CA GLU A 73 -7.68 3.42 -20.61
C GLU A 73 -7.27 4.92 -20.64
N TYR A 74 -6.93 5.48 -19.48
CA TYR A 74 -6.57 6.89 -19.35
C TYR A 74 -5.14 7.21 -19.84
N TYR A 75 -4.15 6.41 -19.46
CA TYR A 75 -2.74 6.62 -19.87
C TYR A 75 -2.42 6.02 -21.23
N GLY A 76 -3.12 4.98 -21.68
CA GLY A 76 -2.90 4.37 -22.99
C GLY A 76 -3.14 5.35 -24.13
N THR A 77 -4.11 6.26 -23.99
CA THR A 77 -4.36 7.33 -24.96
C THR A 77 -3.32 8.45 -24.91
N LEU A 78 -2.67 8.67 -23.76
CA LEU A 78 -1.62 9.68 -23.59
C LEU A 78 -0.29 9.26 -24.24
N ILE A 79 0.01 7.96 -24.29
CA ILE A 79 1.23 7.42 -24.92
C ILE A 79 1.11 7.38 -26.46
N LEU A 80 -0.11 7.22 -26.99
CA LEU A 80 -0.36 7.04 -28.44
C LEU A 80 -0.48 8.33 -29.25
N ALA A 81 -0.52 9.49 -28.59
CA ALA A 81 -0.46 10.76 -29.28
C ALA A 81 0.74 11.57 -28.77
N PRO A 82 1.97 11.27 -29.21
CA PRO A 82 2.87 12.35 -29.53
C PRO A 82 2.17 13.12 -30.65
N ASP A 83 1.42 14.13 -30.25
CA ASP A 83 0.82 15.09 -31.14
C ASP A 83 1.93 15.57 -32.07
N ALA A 84 1.78 15.26 -33.35
CA ALA A 84 2.54 15.86 -34.44
C ALA A 84 2.34 17.39 -34.52
N GLU A 85 1.60 17.96 -33.56
CA GLU A 85 1.28 19.38 -33.38
C GLU A 85 1.86 19.99 -32.09
N SER A 86 2.61 19.25 -31.26
CA SER A 86 3.42 19.92 -30.26
C SER A 86 4.46 20.73 -31.02
N GLY A 87 4.34 22.05 -30.97
CA GLY A 87 5.40 23.02 -31.22
C GLY A 87 6.60 22.85 -30.26
N GLY A 88 6.87 21.62 -29.84
CA GLY A 88 8.16 21.04 -29.52
C GLY A 88 8.86 21.74 -28.41
N HIS A 89 8.32 21.68 -27.18
CA HIS A 89 9.11 22.07 -26.02
C HIS A 89 10.39 21.21 -26.03
N PRO A 90 11.57 21.77 -26.35
CA PRO A 90 12.75 20.98 -26.73
C PRO A 90 13.21 20.09 -25.57
N ARG A 91 12.98 20.55 -24.35
CA ARG A 91 13.22 19.80 -23.11
C ARG A 91 12.33 18.57 -22.97
N TRP A 92 11.05 18.66 -23.36
CA TRP A 92 10.11 17.54 -23.27
C TRP A 92 10.43 16.45 -24.29
N LYS A 93 10.87 16.85 -25.49
CA LYS A 93 11.36 15.92 -26.51
C LYS A 93 12.54 15.10 -25.98
N ARG A 94 13.53 15.75 -25.35
CA ARG A 94 14.68 15.06 -24.73
C ARG A 94 14.25 14.10 -23.62
N ILE A 95 13.30 14.48 -22.77
CA ILE A 95 12.75 13.59 -21.73
C ILE A 95 12.15 12.33 -22.35
N THR A 96 11.40 12.49 -23.44
CA THR A 96 10.76 11.37 -24.15
C THR A 96 11.81 10.45 -24.77
N GLU A 97 12.84 11.00 -25.43
CA GLU A 97 13.96 10.23 -25.99
C GLU A 97 14.71 9.43 -24.90
N LEU A 98 14.93 10.03 -23.73
CA LEU A 98 15.55 9.34 -22.59
C LEU A 98 14.67 8.23 -22.01
N ALA A 99 13.35 8.44 -21.96
CA ALA A 99 12.38 7.47 -21.46
C ALA A 99 12.23 6.25 -22.38
N GLU A 100 12.30 6.46 -23.70
CA GLU A 100 12.24 5.40 -24.72
C GLU A 100 13.55 4.60 -24.85
N GLY A 101 14.65 5.09 -24.27
CA GLY A 101 15.94 4.40 -24.27
C GLY A 101 15.92 3.07 -23.50
N THR A 102 17.02 2.32 -23.55
CA THR A 102 17.19 1.04 -22.84
C THR A 102 17.97 1.16 -21.53
N GLU A 103 18.56 2.33 -21.27
CA GLU A 103 19.48 2.55 -20.16
C GLU A 103 18.74 3.05 -18.90
N SER A 104 18.93 2.34 -17.79
CA SER A 104 18.31 2.68 -16.51
C SER A 104 18.74 4.07 -15.99
N SER A 105 19.96 4.52 -16.32
CA SER A 105 20.42 5.88 -16.00
C SER A 105 19.63 6.95 -16.75
N GLY A 106 19.37 6.74 -18.04
CA GLY A 106 18.55 7.62 -18.87
C GLY A 106 17.12 7.71 -18.37
N TRP A 107 16.54 6.59 -17.94
CA TRP A 107 15.21 6.60 -17.30
C TRP A 107 15.14 7.44 -16.02
N ARG A 108 16.18 7.38 -15.18
CA ARG A 108 16.26 8.24 -13.99
C ARG A 108 16.36 9.71 -14.37
N GLU A 109 17.20 10.04 -15.35
CA GLU A 109 17.35 11.40 -15.87
C GLU A 109 16.01 11.93 -16.40
N ALA A 110 15.29 11.14 -17.20
CA ALA A 110 13.97 11.50 -17.72
C ALA A 110 12.98 11.87 -16.62
N ILE A 111 12.88 11.05 -15.57
CA ILE A 111 11.93 11.27 -14.46
C ILE A 111 12.33 12.49 -13.62
N ILE A 112 13.63 12.67 -13.34
CA ILE A 112 14.12 13.82 -12.57
C ILE A 112 13.85 15.11 -13.36
N GLU A 113 14.15 15.12 -14.65
CA GLU A 113 13.99 16.29 -15.50
C GLU A 113 12.51 16.66 -15.68
N ALA A 114 11.63 15.67 -15.80
CA ALA A 114 10.18 15.88 -15.83
C ALA A 114 9.64 16.49 -14.52
N ASP A 115 10.18 16.08 -13.37
CA ASP A 115 9.81 16.67 -12.06
C ASP A 115 10.27 18.12 -11.92
N ILE A 116 11.44 18.47 -12.47
CA ILE A 116 11.91 19.85 -12.50
C ILE A 116 10.98 20.70 -13.39
N MET A 117 10.59 20.19 -14.57
CA MET A 117 9.62 20.87 -15.41
C MET A 117 8.27 21.05 -14.72
N LEU A 118 7.82 20.07 -13.94
CA LEU A 118 6.61 20.19 -13.11
C LEU A 118 6.76 21.31 -12.08
N ASP A 119 7.88 21.37 -11.37
CA ASP A 119 8.13 22.41 -10.36
C ASP A 119 8.09 23.82 -10.95
N GLU A 120 8.71 24.01 -12.12
CA GLU A 120 8.69 25.26 -12.88
C GLU A 120 7.26 25.61 -13.32
N ALA A 121 6.53 24.65 -13.89
CA ALA A 121 5.15 24.85 -14.33
C ALA A 121 4.23 25.25 -13.16
N LEU A 122 4.36 24.60 -12.00
CA LEU A 122 3.61 24.96 -10.79
C LEU A 122 3.97 26.37 -10.30
N THR A 123 5.25 26.73 -10.33
CA THR A 123 5.69 28.08 -9.97
C THR A 123 5.07 29.13 -10.89
N ASN A 124 5.09 28.88 -12.20
CA ASN A 124 4.54 29.79 -13.21
C ASN A 124 3.02 29.96 -13.08
N GLN A 125 2.32 28.96 -12.57
CA GLN A 125 0.88 28.99 -12.29
C GLN A 125 0.55 29.60 -10.90
N GLY A 126 1.56 30.03 -10.15
CA GLY A 126 1.39 30.74 -8.87
C GLY A 126 1.25 29.84 -7.64
N TYR A 127 1.54 28.54 -7.74
CA TYR A 127 1.54 27.65 -6.58
C TYR A 127 2.74 27.95 -5.67
N VAL A 128 2.49 28.07 -4.37
CA VAL A 128 3.50 28.47 -3.37
C VAL A 128 4.00 27.25 -2.59
N GLY A 129 5.32 27.13 -2.46
CA GLY A 129 6.01 26.09 -1.68
C GLY A 129 7.48 25.98 -2.06
N ASP A 130 8.30 25.44 -1.17
CA ASP A 130 9.76 25.31 -1.38
C ASP A 130 10.13 24.15 -2.33
N ASN A 131 9.22 23.20 -2.50
CA ASN A 131 9.38 22.03 -3.35
C ASN A 131 8.02 21.63 -3.97
N VAL A 132 8.07 20.71 -4.94
CA VAL A 132 6.87 20.16 -5.60
C VAL A 132 5.85 19.64 -4.60
N SER A 133 6.26 18.89 -3.57
CA SER A 133 5.32 18.36 -2.56
C SER A 133 4.56 19.47 -1.83
N ASP A 134 5.22 20.58 -1.49
CA ASP A 134 4.57 21.71 -0.81
C ASP A 134 3.64 22.49 -1.75
N LYS A 135 4.04 22.67 -3.01
CA LYS A 135 3.18 23.26 -4.06
C LYS A 135 1.94 22.41 -4.33
N LEU A 136 2.08 21.08 -4.35
CA LEU A 136 0.95 20.17 -4.56
C LEU A 136 0.00 20.10 -3.36
N LYS A 137 0.47 20.37 -2.13
CA LYS A 137 -0.40 20.46 -0.94
C LYS A 137 -1.31 21.69 -0.96
N THR A 138 -0.87 22.77 -1.58
CA THR A 138 -1.65 24.02 -1.68
C THR A 138 -2.62 23.99 -2.86
N ALA A 139 -2.50 23.01 -3.76
CA ALA A 139 -3.39 22.86 -4.90
C ALA A 139 -4.75 22.27 -4.52
N GLU A 140 -5.82 22.85 -5.07
CA GLU A 140 -7.18 22.35 -4.87
C GLU A 140 -7.57 21.34 -5.97
N PRO A 141 -8.12 20.15 -5.63
CA PRO A 141 -8.50 19.14 -6.61
C PRO A 141 -9.52 19.62 -7.66
N LEU A 142 -10.35 20.60 -7.32
CA LEU A 142 -11.37 21.15 -8.22
C LEU A 142 -10.77 22.01 -9.34
N THR A 143 -9.62 22.65 -9.10
CA THR A 143 -8.97 23.56 -10.03
C THR A 143 -7.78 22.90 -10.75
N PHE A 144 -7.31 21.76 -10.25
CA PHE A 144 -6.20 21.01 -10.84
C PHE A 144 -6.63 19.58 -11.25
N PRO A 145 -7.15 19.40 -12.48
CA PRO A 145 -7.71 18.13 -12.96
C PRO A 145 -6.73 16.95 -13.06
N HIS A 146 -5.44 17.13 -12.76
CA HIS A 146 -4.40 16.09 -12.77
C HIS A 146 -3.58 16.06 -11.46
N LEU A 147 -4.12 16.59 -10.36
CA LEU A 147 -3.39 16.68 -9.09
C LEU A 147 -2.89 15.31 -8.60
N GLN A 148 -3.71 14.26 -8.73
CA GLN A 148 -3.28 12.91 -8.33
C GLN A 148 -2.14 12.38 -9.22
N ASP A 149 -2.17 12.66 -10.52
CA ASP A 149 -1.12 12.26 -11.45
C ASP A 149 0.22 12.90 -11.07
N ALA A 150 0.21 14.19 -10.70
CA ALA A 150 1.37 14.91 -10.22
C ALA A 150 1.94 14.29 -8.94
N TRP A 151 1.07 13.94 -7.97
CA TRP A 151 1.50 13.27 -6.74
C TRP A 151 2.12 11.90 -6.99
N GLU A 152 1.50 11.05 -7.81
CA GLU A 152 2.03 9.71 -8.10
C GLU A 152 3.36 9.78 -8.87
N ALA A 153 3.48 10.69 -9.84
CA ALA A 153 4.73 10.87 -10.58
C ALA A 153 5.86 11.37 -9.65
N HIS A 154 5.58 12.38 -8.82
CA HIS A 154 6.54 12.93 -7.85
C HIS A 154 7.00 11.88 -6.83
N LYS A 155 6.13 10.95 -6.40
CA LYS A 155 6.52 9.83 -5.51
C LYS A 155 7.60 8.96 -6.14
N VAL A 156 7.51 8.63 -7.44
CA VAL A 156 8.52 7.84 -8.14
C VAL A 156 9.86 8.59 -8.16
N ARG A 157 9.85 9.90 -8.44
CA ARG A 157 11.05 10.73 -8.34
C ARG A 157 11.65 10.74 -6.93
N ASN A 158 10.82 10.82 -5.89
CA ASN A 158 11.29 10.77 -4.50
C ASN A 158 11.89 9.41 -4.13
N GLN A 159 11.34 8.31 -4.65
CA GLN A 159 11.96 6.98 -4.49
C GLN A 159 13.34 6.92 -5.14
N ILE A 160 13.51 7.49 -6.33
CA ILE A 160 14.81 7.61 -6.99
C ILE A 160 15.78 8.43 -6.12
N ALA A 161 15.34 9.55 -5.54
CA ALA A 161 16.20 10.37 -4.69
C ALA A 161 16.64 9.64 -3.40
N HIS A 162 15.75 8.88 -2.76
CA HIS A 162 16.07 8.16 -1.52
C HIS A 162 16.87 6.86 -1.73
N GLN A 163 16.61 6.13 -2.81
CA GLN A 163 17.21 4.81 -3.06
C GLN A 163 18.32 4.83 -4.12
N GLY A 164 18.43 5.91 -4.91
CA GLY A 164 19.45 6.09 -5.92
C GLY A 164 19.47 4.97 -6.96
N SER A 165 20.65 4.38 -7.16
CA SER A 165 20.87 3.27 -8.09
C SER A 165 20.20 1.96 -7.65
N ALA A 166 19.86 1.81 -6.36
CA ALA A 166 19.19 0.61 -5.85
C ALA A 166 17.72 0.54 -6.24
N PHE A 167 17.10 1.66 -6.64
CA PHE A 167 15.73 1.65 -7.13
C PHE A 167 15.64 0.96 -8.48
N ASN A 168 14.86 -0.12 -8.54
CA ASN A 168 14.63 -0.87 -9.76
C ASN A 168 13.51 -0.21 -10.58
N LEU A 169 13.91 0.48 -11.65
CA LEU A 169 12.99 1.05 -12.63
C LEU A 169 12.68 0.01 -13.70
N SER A 170 11.41 -0.37 -13.81
CA SER A 170 10.90 -1.13 -14.97
C SER A 170 10.45 -0.17 -16.06
N ILE A 171 10.56 -0.59 -17.33
CA ILE A 171 10.10 0.18 -18.49
C ILE A 171 8.63 0.61 -18.33
N ASP A 172 7.76 -0.27 -17.84
CA ASP A 172 6.35 0.04 -17.60
C ASP A 172 6.15 1.11 -16.51
N LEU A 173 6.99 1.11 -15.48
CA LEU A 173 6.95 2.15 -14.45
C LEU A 173 7.41 3.49 -15.03
N VAL A 174 8.48 3.50 -15.82
CA VAL A 174 9.00 4.70 -16.49
C VAL A 174 7.94 5.30 -17.42
N HIS A 175 7.41 4.51 -18.34
CA HIS A 175 6.39 4.97 -19.29
C HIS A 175 5.14 5.52 -18.60
N ARG A 176 4.61 4.82 -17.58
CA ARG A 176 3.47 5.33 -16.81
C ARG A 176 3.78 6.61 -16.05
N THR A 177 4.99 6.74 -15.52
CA THR A 177 5.43 7.94 -14.79
C THR A 177 5.54 9.13 -15.74
N ILE A 178 6.16 8.94 -16.91
CA ILE A 178 6.28 9.98 -17.94
C ILE A 178 4.91 10.36 -18.50
N ALA A 179 4.01 9.41 -18.72
CA ALA A 179 2.63 9.70 -19.15
C ALA A 179 1.86 10.56 -18.13
N ARG A 180 2.05 10.32 -16.83
CA ARG A 180 1.48 11.16 -15.75
C ARG A 180 2.05 12.58 -15.80
N TYR A 181 3.37 12.74 -15.94
CA TYR A 181 3.98 14.06 -16.12
C TYR A 181 3.44 14.76 -17.38
N ALA A 182 3.29 14.05 -18.49
CA ALA A 182 2.76 14.59 -19.74
C ALA A 182 1.33 15.14 -19.56
N ALA A 183 0.44 14.37 -18.94
CA ALA A 183 -0.94 14.79 -18.67
C ALA A 183 -0.98 16.07 -17.83
N VAL A 184 -0.18 16.10 -16.76
CA VAL A 184 -0.09 17.27 -15.87
C VAL A 184 0.45 18.49 -16.62
N LEU A 185 1.58 18.37 -17.31
CA LEU A 185 2.22 19.48 -17.99
C LEU A 185 1.34 20.02 -19.13
N LYS A 186 0.64 19.15 -19.86
CA LYS A 186 -0.34 19.55 -20.88
C LYS A 186 -1.51 20.31 -20.27
N GLY A 187 -2.03 19.83 -19.13
CA GLY A 187 -3.07 20.53 -18.37
C GLY A 187 -2.63 21.92 -17.87
N LEU A 188 -1.36 22.07 -17.50
CA LEU A 188 -0.74 23.34 -17.10
C LEU A 188 -0.27 24.21 -18.29
N LYS A 189 -0.45 23.74 -19.54
CA LYS A 189 0.04 24.38 -20.78
C LYS A 189 1.55 24.64 -20.80
N ALA A 190 2.31 23.76 -20.16
CA ALA A 190 3.77 23.80 -20.13
C ALA A 190 4.43 23.02 -21.27
N ILE A 191 3.65 22.19 -21.98
CA ILE A 191 4.03 21.43 -23.18
C ILE A 191 2.86 21.36 -24.16
#